data_AF-A0A8T9CKL0-F1
#
_entry.id   AF-A0A8T9CKL0-F1
#
_cell.length_a   1.000
_cell.length_b   1.000
_cell.length_c   1.000
_cell.angle_alpha   90.00
_cell.angle_beta   90.00
_cell.angle_gamma   90.00
#
_symmetry.space_group_name_H-M   'P 1'
#
loop_
_entity.id
_entity.type
_entity.pdbx_description
1 polymer ?
#
loop_
_entity_poly.entity_id
_entity_poly.type
_entity_poly.pdbx_seq_one_letter_code
_entity_poly.pdbx_strand_id
1 'polypeptide(L)'
;FLPMINVLLAKIYLSALFPEVPPWVWVVTFVAILTAANLKSVNLVANFNTLFVLVQISIMVVFIFLVVQGLHKGEGVGTVWSLQPFISENAHLIPIITGATIVCFSFLGFDAVTTLSEETPDAARVIPKAIFLTAVYGGVIFIAASFFMQLFFPDISRFKDPDAALPEIALYGGGKLFQSIFLCTTFV
;
A
#
# COMPACT_ATOMS: atom_id res chain seq x y z
N PHE A 1 -16.86 -3.84 -3.36
CA PHE A 1 -15.94 -2.96 -4.12
C PHE A 1 -14.48 -3.40 -3.97
N LEU A 2 -14.06 -3.81 -2.77
CA LEU A 2 -12.69 -4.28 -2.46
C LEU A 2 -12.13 -5.36 -3.40
N PRO A 3 -12.88 -6.42 -3.81
CA PRO A 3 -12.33 -7.44 -4.69
C PRO A 3 -11.96 -6.90 -6.08
N MET A 4 -12.72 -5.92 -6.59
CA MET A 4 -12.46 -5.31 -7.89
C MET A 4 -11.18 -4.47 -7.87
N ILE A 5 -10.98 -3.68 -6.81
CA ILE A 5 -9.77 -2.87 -6.63
C ILE A 5 -8.54 -3.78 -6.51
N ASN A 6 -8.61 -4.85 -5.71
CA ASN A 6 -7.48 -5.77 -5.54
C ASN A 6 -7.10 -6.45 -6.86
N VAL A 7 -8.08 -6.85 -7.67
CA VAL A 7 -7.83 -7.41 -9.01
C VAL A 7 -7.24 -6.37 -9.96
N LEU A 8 -7.68 -5.10 -9.89
CA LEU A 8 -7.12 -4.01 -10.68
C LEU A 8 -5.65 -3.75 -10.32
N LEU A 9 -5.33 -3.67 -9.02
CA LEU A 9 -3.96 -3.49 -8.53
C LEU A 9 -3.07 -4.68 -8.93
N ALA A 10 -3.56 -5.91 -8.77
CA ALA A 10 -2.87 -7.11 -9.21
C ALA A 10 -2.57 -7.06 -10.71
N LYS A 11 -3.55 -6.66 -11.54
CA LYS A 11 -3.35 -6.45 -12.98
C LYS A 11 -2.25 -5.41 -13.24
N ILE A 12 -2.29 -4.25 -12.60
CA ILE A 12 -1.31 -3.16 -12.82
C ILE A 12 0.10 -3.67 -12.51
N TYR A 13 0.31 -4.25 -11.33
CA TYR A 13 1.65 -4.71 -10.94
C TYR A 13 2.13 -5.91 -11.74
N LEU A 14 1.28 -6.91 -12.01
CA LEU A 14 1.69 -8.09 -12.81
C LEU A 14 1.93 -7.73 -14.27
N SER A 15 1.19 -6.78 -14.83
CA SER A 15 1.44 -6.30 -16.20
C SER A 15 2.74 -5.49 -16.28
N ALA A 16 3.09 -4.75 -15.22
CA ALA A 16 4.37 -4.06 -15.14
C ALA A 16 5.56 -5.03 -15.00
N LEU A 17 5.38 -6.13 -14.26
CA LEU A 17 6.43 -7.15 -14.09
C LEU A 17 6.56 -8.12 -15.27
N PHE A 18 5.44 -8.47 -15.91
CA PHE A 18 5.38 -9.39 -17.05
C PHE A 18 4.63 -8.74 -18.23
N PRO A 19 5.24 -7.78 -18.94
CA PRO A 19 4.58 -7.04 -20.01
C PRO A 19 4.17 -7.89 -21.21
N GLU A 20 4.78 -9.07 -21.36
CA GLU A 20 4.49 -10.01 -22.44
C GLU A 20 3.13 -10.71 -22.28
N VAL A 21 2.57 -10.73 -21.07
CA VAL A 21 1.31 -11.42 -20.77
C VAL A 21 0.12 -10.46 -20.96
N PRO A 22 -0.91 -10.85 -21.76
CA PRO A 22 -2.09 -10.01 -21.94
C PRO A 22 -2.80 -9.69 -20.61
N PRO A 23 -3.20 -8.42 -20.35
CA PRO A 23 -3.71 -8.03 -19.04
C PRO A 23 -4.99 -8.75 -18.59
N TRP A 24 -5.82 -9.23 -19.53
CA TRP A 24 -7.06 -9.96 -19.21
C TRP A 24 -6.77 -11.31 -18.53
N VAL A 25 -5.63 -11.93 -18.82
CA VAL A 25 -5.22 -13.22 -18.22
C VAL A 25 -5.04 -13.05 -16.73
N TRP A 26 -4.40 -11.97 -16.29
CA TRP A 26 -4.22 -11.65 -14.88
C TRP A 26 -5.57 -11.47 -14.17
N VAL A 27 -6.48 -10.70 -14.78
CA VAL A 27 -7.82 -10.47 -14.23
C VAL A 27 -8.58 -11.78 -14.03
N VAL A 28 -8.67 -12.62 -15.08
CA VAL A 28 -9.41 -13.90 -15.02
C VAL A 28 -8.78 -14.84 -13.99
N THR A 29 -7.45 -14.96 -13.98
CA THR A 29 -6.73 -15.84 -13.07
C THR A 29 -6.94 -15.43 -11.61
N PHE A 30 -6.78 -14.15 -11.30
CA PHE A 30 -6.93 -13.65 -9.93
C PHE A 30 -8.37 -13.78 -9.43
N VAL A 31 -9.37 -13.49 -10.27
CA VAL A 31 -10.78 -13.70 -9.94
C VAL A 31 -11.05 -15.18 -9.66
N ALA A 32 -10.57 -16.10 -10.50
CA ALA A 32 -10.76 -17.53 -10.31
C ALA A 32 -10.13 -18.02 -8.99
N ILE A 33 -8.91 -17.57 -8.66
CA ILE A 33 -8.22 -17.90 -7.40
C ILE A 33 -9.01 -17.39 -6.20
N LEU A 34 -9.40 -16.11 -6.21
CA LEU A 34 -10.16 -15.50 -5.11
C LEU A 34 -11.52 -16.19 -4.91
N THR A 35 -12.23 -16.51 -5.99
CA THR A 35 -13.48 -17.27 -5.93
C THR A 35 -13.25 -18.65 -5.33
N ALA A 36 -12.23 -19.38 -5.75
CA ALA A 36 -11.91 -20.71 -5.22
C ALA A 36 -11.52 -20.67 -3.73
N ALA A 37 -10.75 -19.66 -3.31
CA ALA A 37 -10.37 -19.46 -1.91
C ALA A 37 -11.60 -19.16 -1.04
N ASN A 38 -12.48 -18.26 -1.49
CA ASN A 38 -13.72 -17.91 -0.80
C ASN A 38 -14.66 -19.11 -0.61
N LEU A 39 -14.62 -20.10 -1.50
CA LEU A 39 -15.43 -21.32 -1.39
C LEU A 39 -14.91 -22.32 -0.35
N LYS A 40 -13.63 -22.24 0.07
CA LYS A 40 -12.99 -23.31 0.86
C LYS A 40 -13.12 -23.15 2.37
N SER A 41 -12.84 -21.98 2.95
CA SER A 41 -13.07 -21.69 4.38
C SER A 41 -12.61 -20.27 4.74
N VAL A 42 -13.47 -19.51 5.42
CA VAL A 42 -13.18 -18.15 5.92
C VAL A 42 -12.25 -18.17 7.14
N ASN A 43 -12.28 -19.22 7.95
CA ASN A 43 -11.56 -19.28 9.23
C ASN A 43 -10.03 -19.44 9.08
N LEU A 44 -9.56 -20.03 7.98
CA LEU A 44 -8.13 -20.08 7.69
C LEU A 44 -7.60 -18.68 7.35
N VAL A 45 -8.38 -17.87 6.64
CA VAL A 45 -7.97 -16.56 6.12
C VAL A 45 -7.71 -15.54 7.24
N ALA A 46 -8.51 -15.56 8.31
CA ALA A 46 -8.44 -14.58 9.39
C ALA A 46 -7.09 -14.58 10.14
N ASN A 47 -6.55 -15.76 10.49
CA ASN A 47 -5.25 -15.85 11.20
C ASN A 47 -4.05 -15.50 10.32
N PHE A 48 -4.13 -15.79 9.02
CA PHE A 48 -3.08 -15.40 8.07
C PHE A 48 -3.04 -13.89 7.83
N ASN A 49 -4.20 -13.21 7.88
CA ASN A 49 -4.28 -11.78 7.66
C ASN A 49 -3.45 -10.96 8.68
N THR A 50 -3.47 -11.34 9.96
CA THR A 50 -2.63 -10.67 10.98
C THR A 50 -1.15 -10.81 10.67
N LEU A 51 -0.70 -12.00 10.22
CA LEU A 51 0.69 -12.22 9.82
C LEU A 51 1.04 -11.30 8.62
N PHE A 52 0.19 -11.22 7.60
CA PHE A 52 0.44 -10.36 6.45
C PHE A 52 0.58 -8.89 6.82
N VAL A 53 -0.32 -8.37 7.66
CA VAL A 53 -0.23 -6.98 8.15
C VAL A 53 1.07 -6.74 8.92
N LEU A 54 1.50 -7.69 9.77
CA LEU A 54 2.77 -7.58 10.49
C LEU A 54 3.98 -7.56 9.56
N VAL A 55 3.98 -8.40 8.51
CA VAL A 55 5.06 -8.40 7.51
C VAL A 55 5.06 -7.08 6.74
N GLN A 56 3.90 -6.57 6.33
CA GLN A 56 3.79 -5.27 5.64
C GLN A 56 4.32 -4.12 6.48
N ILE A 57 3.96 -4.05 7.77
CA ILE A 57 4.50 -3.05 8.71
C ILE A 57 6.02 -3.21 8.83
N SER A 58 6.53 -4.44 8.92
CA SER A 58 7.97 -4.70 9.03
C SER A 58 8.73 -4.22 7.78
N ILE A 59 8.21 -4.51 6.59
CA ILE A 59 8.78 -4.06 5.32
C ILE A 59 8.77 -2.53 5.24
N MET A 60 7.70 -1.88 5.67
CA MET A 60 7.62 -0.42 5.72
C MET A 60 8.67 0.19 6.66
N VAL A 61 8.90 -0.40 7.84
CA VAL A 61 9.96 0.06 8.77
C VAL A 61 11.33 -0.07 8.11
N VAL A 62 11.61 -1.19 7.43
CA VAL A 62 12.86 -1.38 6.68
C VAL A 62 13.00 -0.35 5.55
N PHE A 63 11.92 -0.08 4.82
CA PHE A 63 11.93 0.94 3.77
C PHE A 63 12.27 2.33 4.33
N ILE A 64 11.64 2.75 5.43
CA ILE A 64 11.92 4.04 6.08
C ILE A 64 13.38 4.10 6.51
N PHE A 65 13.92 3.02 7.09
CA PHE A 65 15.33 2.95 7.48
C PHE A 65 16.27 3.14 6.28
N LEU A 66 15.98 2.48 5.16
CA LEU A 66 16.77 2.60 3.93
C LEU A 66 16.70 4.01 3.34
N VAL A 67 15.51 4.62 3.32
CA VAL A 67 15.32 6.02 2.91
C VAL A 67 16.15 6.96 3.76
N VAL A 68 16.10 6.83 5.09
CA VAL A 68 16.90 7.65 6.01
C VAL A 68 18.40 7.48 5.74
N GLN A 69 18.85 6.25 5.48
CA GLN A 69 20.24 6.00 5.14
C GLN A 69 20.64 6.64 3.81
N GLY A 70 19.78 6.56 2.79
CA GLY A 70 20.02 7.17 1.48
C GLY A 70 20.01 8.70 1.54
N LEU A 71 19.11 9.30 2.33
CA LEU A 71 19.11 10.74 2.60
C LEU A 71 20.43 11.20 3.24
N HIS A 72 20.96 10.46 4.21
CA HIS A 72 22.29 10.76 4.78
C HIS A 72 23.44 10.61 3.79
N LYS A 73 23.27 9.81 2.72
CA LYS A 73 24.22 9.69 1.62
C LYS A 73 24.05 10.78 0.55
N GLY A 74 23.10 11.70 0.73
CA GLY A 74 22.83 12.81 -0.18
C GLY A 74 21.82 12.49 -1.29
N GLU A 75 21.09 11.37 -1.21
CA GLU A 75 20.00 11.08 -2.14
C GLU A 75 18.73 11.87 -1.78
N GLY A 76 17.85 12.10 -2.76
CA GLY A 76 16.62 12.88 -2.57
C GLY A 76 16.92 14.32 -2.17
N VAL A 77 16.24 14.82 -1.14
CA VAL A 77 16.49 16.17 -0.58
C VAL A 77 17.74 16.23 0.32
N GLY A 78 18.41 15.11 0.58
CA GLY A 78 19.66 15.04 1.36
C GLY A 78 19.53 15.29 2.87
N THR A 79 18.32 15.55 3.38
CA THR A 79 18.04 15.74 4.82
C THR A 79 16.79 14.99 5.26
N VAL A 80 16.80 14.48 6.49
CA VAL A 80 15.66 13.77 7.09
C VAL A 80 14.61 14.76 7.62
N TRP A 81 15.04 15.96 7.98
CA TRP A 81 14.18 17.02 8.48
C TRP A 81 14.01 18.11 7.42
N SER A 82 12.91 18.04 6.68
CA SER A 82 12.53 19.06 5.71
C SER A 82 11.02 19.27 5.73
N LEU A 83 10.60 20.53 5.58
CA LEU A 83 9.20 20.91 5.40
C LEU A 83 8.76 20.83 3.93
N GLN A 84 9.68 20.57 3.01
CA GLN A 84 9.42 20.49 1.58
C GLN A 84 8.29 19.49 1.21
N PRO A 85 8.13 18.32 1.88
CA PRO A 85 6.98 17.45 1.59
C PRO A 85 5.61 18.08 1.85
N PHE A 86 5.53 19.10 2.71
CA PHE A 86 4.29 19.81 3.03
C PHE A 86 4.10 21.09 2.20
N ILE A 87 5.16 21.55 1.53
CA ILE A 87 5.17 22.84 0.81
C ILE A 87 5.56 22.55 -0.64
N SER A 88 4.59 22.62 -1.54
CA SER A 88 4.79 22.48 -2.98
C SER A 88 4.29 23.72 -3.70
N GLU A 89 5.08 24.25 -4.63
CA GLU A 89 4.67 25.34 -5.52
C GLU A 89 3.49 24.95 -6.42
N ASN A 90 3.31 23.63 -6.64
CA ASN A 90 2.22 23.05 -7.43
C ASN A 90 1.03 22.58 -6.58
N ALA A 91 0.95 22.99 -5.31
CA ALA A 91 -0.17 22.67 -4.41
C ALA A 91 -1.45 23.45 -4.77
N HIS A 92 -1.92 23.27 -6.01
CA HIS A 92 -3.18 23.84 -6.47
C HIS A 92 -4.37 23.02 -5.95
N LEU A 93 -5.55 23.66 -5.90
CA LEU A 93 -6.77 23.05 -5.38
C LEU A 93 -7.12 21.71 -6.06
N ILE A 94 -6.96 21.63 -7.39
CA ILE A 94 -7.33 20.45 -8.18
C ILE A 94 -6.46 19.23 -7.82
N PRO A 95 -5.11 19.29 -7.92
CA PRO A 95 -4.24 18.19 -7.47
C PRO A 95 -4.48 17.74 -6.03
N ILE A 96 -4.76 18.68 -5.12
CA ILE A 96 -5.05 18.36 -3.70
C ILE A 96 -6.33 17.53 -3.60
N ILE A 97 -7.41 17.94 -4.28
CA ILE A 97 -8.68 17.20 -4.27
C ILE A 97 -8.53 15.82 -4.93
N THR A 98 -7.79 15.73 -6.03
CA THR A 98 -7.52 14.45 -6.70
C THR A 98 -6.74 13.50 -5.78
N GLY A 99 -5.65 13.98 -5.17
CA GLY A 99 -4.87 13.20 -4.20
C GLY A 99 -5.71 12.79 -2.99
N ALA A 100 -6.52 13.70 -2.44
CA ALA A 100 -7.42 13.40 -1.32
C ALA A 100 -8.43 12.31 -1.68
N THR A 101 -8.96 12.33 -2.91
CA THR A 101 -9.90 11.30 -3.38
C THR A 101 -9.23 9.92 -3.45
N ILE A 102 -7.99 9.85 -3.95
CA ILE A 102 -7.20 8.60 -3.98
C ILE A 102 -6.94 8.10 -2.55
N VAL A 103 -6.57 8.98 -1.63
CA VAL A 103 -6.37 8.62 -0.22
C VAL A 103 -7.66 8.13 0.43
N CYS A 104 -8.81 8.74 0.13
CA CYS A 104 -10.11 8.25 0.61
C CYS A 104 -10.39 6.81 0.17
N PHE A 105 -9.97 6.41 -1.04
CA PHE A 105 -10.09 5.01 -1.48
C PHE A 105 -9.26 4.06 -0.62
N SER A 106 -8.12 4.48 -0.09
CA SER A 106 -7.29 3.67 0.82
C SER A 106 -7.93 3.40 2.19
N PHE A 107 -8.97 4.17 2.55
CA PHE A 107 -9.74 3.97 3.77
C PHE A 107 -11.05 3.19 3.55
N LEU A 108 -11.27 2.65 2.35
CA LEU A 108 -12.35 1.69 2.11
C LEU A 108 -11.99 0.35 2.77
N GLY A 109 -12.95 -0.23 3.50
CA GLY A 109 -12.76 -1.50 4.19
C GLY A 109 -13.26 -1.54 5.63
N PHE A 110 -13.67 -0.40 6.20
CA PHE A 110 -14.29 -0.38 7.53
C PHE A 110 -15.63 -1.12 7.59
N ASP A 111 -16.33 -1.21 6.47
CA ASP A 111 -17.53 -2.03 6.30
C ASP A 111 -17.25 -3.51 6.56
N ALA A 112 -16.10 -4.03 6.11
CA ALA A 112 -15.68 -5.40 6.36
C ALA A 112 -15.44 -5.70 7.87
N VAL A 113 -15.07 -4.70 8.67
CA VAL A 113 -14.96 -4.86 10.14
C VAL A 113 -16.35 -5.10 10.73
N THR A 114 -17.37 -4.40 10.23
CA THR A 114 -18.75 -4.55 10.73
C THR A 114 -19.41 -5.88 10.34
N THR A 115 -19.02 -6.47 9.20
CA THR A 115 -19.55 -7.79 8.79
C THR A 115 -19.05 -8.95 9.64
N LEU A 116 -17.96 -8.75 10.40
CA LEU A 116 -17.43 -9.73 11.36
C LEU A 116 -17.92 -9.48 12.80
N SER A 117 -18.92 -8.62 12.98
CA SER A 117 -19.48 -8.32 14.29
C SER A 117 -20.09 -9.53 14.99
N GLU A 118 -20.68 -10.46 14.23
CA GLU A 118 -21.26 -11.71 14.76
C GLU A 118 -20.20 -12.65 15.37
N GLU A 119 -18.95 -12.57 14.88
CA GLU A 119 -17.82 -13.39 15.33
C GLU A 119 -16.95 -12.68 16.38
N THR A 120 -17.30 -11.44 16.76
CA THR A 120 -16.50 -10.60 17.66
C THR A 120 -17.11 -10.55 19.06
N PRO A 121 -16.41 -11.02 20.11
CA PRO A 121 -16.85 -10.84 21.49
C PRO A 121 -17.03 -9.35 21.84
N ASP A 122 -18.13 -9.00 22.52
CA ASP A 122 -18.48 -7.63 22.90
C ASP A 122 -18.48 -6.63 21.71
N ALA A 123 -18.98 -7.07 20.54
CA ALA A 123 -18.99 -6.29 19.30
C ALA A 123 -19.49 -4.85 19.46
N ALA A 124 -20.51 -4.61 20.29
CA ALA A 124 -21.08 -3.28 20.53
C ALA A 124 -20.06 -2.24 21.06
N ARG A 125 -19.01 -2.69 21.76
CA ARG A 125 -17.93 -1.83 22.28
C ARG A 125 -16.65 -1.96 21.48
N VAL A 126 -16.37 -3.15 20.94
CA VAL A 126 -15.12 -3.45 20.23
C VAL A 126 -15.13 -2.90 18.81
N ILE A 127 -16.21 -3.09 18.05
CA ILE A 127 -16.29 -2.69 16.63
C ILE A 127 -16.11 -1.18 16.44
N PRO A 128 -16.78 -0.28 17.19
CA PRO A 128 -16.56 1.15 17.03
C PRO A 128 -15.13 1.58 17.35
N LYS A 129 -14.52 0.98 18.39
CA LYS A 129 -13.12 1.24 18.76
C LYS A 129 -12.15 0.73 17.70
N ALA A 130 -12.40 -0.46 17.15
CA ALA A 130 -11.59 -1.04 16.09
C ALA A 130 -11.59 -0.14 14.85
N ILE A 131 -12.77 0.28 14.36
CA ILE A 131 -12.89 1.18 13.21
C ILE A 131 -12.08 2.47 13.43
N PHE A 132 -12.25 3.11 14.59
CA PHE A 132 -11.55 4.35 14.92
C PHE A 132 -10.03 4.15 14.99
N LEU A 133 -9.57 3.10 15.70
CA LEU A 133 -8.15 2.81 15.83
C LEU A 133 -7.52 2.47 14.49
N THR A 134 -8.18 1.65 13.66
CA THR A 134 -7.69 1.31 12.32
C THR A 134 -7.58 2.56 11.44
N ALA A 135 -8.54 3.50 11.53
CA ALA A 135 -8.46 4.78 10.82
C ALA A 135 -7.26 5.62 11.29
N VAL A 136 -7.04 5.72 12.61
CA VAL A 136 -5.92 6.48 13.17
C VAL A 136 -4.58 5.85 12.79
N TYR A 137 -4.40 4.54 13.01
CA TYR A 137 -3.16 3.85 12.66
C TYR A 137 -2.89 3.89 11.15
N GLY A 138 -3.91 3.66 10.33
CA GLY A 138 -3.81 3.79 8.88
C GLY A 138 -3.39 5.21 8.47
N GLY A 139 -4.01 6.24 9.04
CA GLY A 139 -3.65 7.64 8.79
C GLY A 139 -2.21 7.97 9.15
N VAL A 140 -1.74 7.54 10.32
CA VAL A 140 -0.34 7.72 10.73
C VAL A 140 0.61 7.03 9.75
N ILE A 141 0.29 5.79 9.35
CA ILE A 141 1.07 5.02 8.37
C ILE A 141 1.13 5.75 7.03
N PHE A 142 0.00 6.21 6.50
CA PHE A 142 -0.06 6.93 5.22
C PHE A 142 0.74 8.24 5.26
N ILE A 143 0.61 9.02 6.34
CA ILE A 143 1.35 10.28 6.49
C ILE A 143 2.85 10.01 6.57
N ALA A 144 3.28 9.05 7.41
CA ALA A 144 4.68 8.72 7.57
C ALA A 144 5.30 8.19 6.27
N ALA A 145 4.64 7.22 5.62
CA ALA A 145 5.12 6.64 4.37
C ALA A 145 5.20 7.70 3.25
N SER A 146 4.17 8.54 3.10
CA SER A 146 4.15 9.60 2.07
C SER A 146 5.22 10.65 2.33
N PHE A 147 5.45 11.03 3.59
CA PHE A 147 6.49 11.98 3.98
C PHE A 147 7.88 11.48 3.57
N PHE A 148 8.27 10.26 3.95
CA PHE A 148 9.57 9.69 3.59
C PHE A 148 9.69 9.43 2.09
N MET A 149 8.61 9.02 1.43
CA MET A 149 8.59 8.84 -0.03
C MET A 149 8.88 10.16 -0.75
N GLN A 150 8.22 11.25 -0.36
CA GLN A 150 8.42 12.57 -0.97
C GLN A 150 9.81 13.16 -0.70
N LEU A 151 10.43 12.86 0.45
CA LEU A 151 11.82 13.26 0.74
C LEU A 151 12.82 12.55 -0.18
N PHE A 152 12.58 11.28 -0.49
CA PHE A 152 13.49 10.47 -1.30
C PHE A 152 13.25 10.65 -2.81
N PHE A 153 11.99 10.82 -3.22
CA PHE A 153 11.54 11.03 -4.58
C PHE A 153 10.78 12.37 -4.69
N PRO A 154 11.49 13.51 -4.77
CA PRO A 154 10.85 14.83 -4.83
C PRO A 154 10.08 15.05 -6.14
N ASP A 155 10.41 14.32 -7.19
CA ASP A 155 9.78 14.41 -8.51
C ASP A 155 9.53 13.02 -9.12
N ILE A 156 8.64 12.95 -10.11
CA ILE A 156 8.21 11.71 -10.76
C ILE A 156 9.11 11.27 -11.92
N SER A 157 10.11 12.06 -12.32
CA SER A 157 10.92 11.80 -13.53
C SER A 157 11.77 10.53 -13.43
N ARG A 158 11.99 10.04 -12.21
CA ARG A 158 12.73 8.79 -11.94
C ARG A 158 11.90 7.54 -12.22
N PHE A 159 10.57 7.66 -12.33
CA PHE A 159 9.67 6.52 -12.54
C PHE A 159 9.38 6.33 -14.03
N LYS A 160 9.48 5.09 -14.51
CA LYS A 160 9.11 4.74 -15.89
C LYS A 160 7.61 4.59 -16.04
N ASP A 161 6.98 3.97 -15.05
CA ASP A 161 5.54 3.83 -14.96
C ASP A 161 5.04 4.36 -13.62
N PRO A 162 4.54 5.62 -13.56
CA PRO A 162 4.02 6.21 -12.34
C PRO A 162 2.84 5.43 -11.74
N ASP A 163 2.05 4.74 -12.58
CA ASP A 163 0.90 3.95 -12.11
C ASP A 163 1.36 2.64 -11.45
N ALA A 164 2.57 2.16 -11.79
CA ALA A 164 3.23 1.00 -11.21
C ALA A 164 4.53 1.37 -10.46
N ALA A 165 4.54 2.48 -9.74
CA ALA A 165 5.76 3.00 -9.10
C ALA A 165 6.31 2.13 -7.96
N LEU A 166 5.49 1.32 -7.28
CA LEU A 166 5.89 0.52 -6.10
C LEU A 166 7.11 -0.40 -6.34
N PRO A 167 7.14 -1.24 -7.40
CA PRO A 167 8.34 -2.00 -7.76
C PRO A 167 9.60 -1.14 -7.94
N GLU A 168 9.48 0.04 -8.56
CA GLU A 168 10.60 0.95 -8.79
C GLU A 168 11.05 1.64 -7.50
N ILE A 169 10.11 2.05 -6.65
CA ILE A 169 10.38 2.59 -5.30
C ILE A 169 11.18 1.60 -4.47
N ALA A 170 10.78 0.33 -4.47
CA ALA A 170 11.51 -0.71 -3.74
C ALA A 170 12.91 -0.95 -4.33
N LEU A 171 13.05 -0.90 -5.66
CA LEU A 171 14.35 -1.03 -6.33
C LEU A 171 15.28 0.13 -6.00
N TYR A 172 14.81 1.37 -6.12
CA TYR A 172 15.62 2.56 -5.90
C TYR A 172 15.91 2.80 -4.41
N GLY A 173 14.97 2.46 -3.52
CA GLY A 173 15.15 2.61 -2.08
C GLY A 173 15.99 1.50 -1.43
N GLY A 174 15.86 0.25 -1.89
CA GLY A 174 16.47 -0.91 -1.22
C GLY A 174 17.24 -1.89 -2.10
N GLY A 175 17.35 -1.62 -3.40
CA GLY A 175 18.02 -2.49 -4.36
C GLY A 175 17.19 -3.73 -4.73
N LYS A 176 17.77 -4.57 -5.60
CA LYS A 176 17.09 -5.73 -6.21
C LYS A 176 16.61 -6.77 -5.19
N LEU A 177 17.36 -6.97 -4.10
CA LEU A 177 16.99 -7.91 -3.04
C LEU A 177 15.72 -7.43 -2.32
N PHE A 178 15.69 -6.16 -1.90
CA PHE A 178 14.53 -5.58 -1.24
C PHE A 178 13.32 -5.58 -2.17
N GLN A 179 13.49 -5.17 -3.44
CA GLN A 179 12.45 -5.25 -4.45
C GLN A 179 11.85 -6.66 -4.56
N SER A 180 12.69 -7.69 -4.62
CA SER A 180 12.21 -9.08 -4.76
C SER A 180 11.39 -9.52 -3.55
N ILE A 181 11.88 -9.25 -2.33
CA ILE A 181 11.17 -9.57 -1.07
C ILE A 181 9.85 -8.79 -0.99
N PHE A 182 9.91 -7.50 -1.33
CA PHE A 182 8.77 -6.59 -1.30
C PHE A 182 7.66 -7.09 -2.23
N LEU A 183 7.99 -7.35 -3.50
CA LEU A 183 7.03 -7.86 -4.48
C LEU A 183 6.44 -9.21 -4.05
N CYS A 184 7.27 -10.16 -3.65
CA CYS A 184 6.78 -11.47 -3.19
C CYS A 184 5.81 -11.37 -2.01
N THR A 185 5.92 -10.34 -1.18
CA THR A 185 5.02 -10.14 -0.04
C THR A 185 3.77 -9.36 -0.42
N THR A 186 3.87 -8.37 -1.32
CA THR A 186 2.74 -7.52 -1.73
C THR A 186 1.71 -8.26 -2.60
N PHE A 187 2.11 -9.31 -3.31
CA PHE A 187 1.19 -10.12 -4.13
C PHE A 187 0.40 -11.20 -3.37
N VAL A 188 0.66 -11.36 -2.07
CA VAL A 188 0.00 -12.34 -1.20
C VAL A 188 -0.99 -11.62 -0.29
#